data_AF-A0A1R0W5W7-F1
#
_entry.id   AF-A0A1R0W5W7-F1
#
_cell.length_a   1.000
_cell.length_b   1.000
_cell.length_c   1.000
_cell.angle_alpha   90.00
_cell.angle_beta   90.00
_cell.angle_gamma   90.00
#
_symmetry.space_group_name_H-M   'P 1'
#
loop_
_entity.id
_entity.type
_entity.pdbx_description
1 polymer ?
#
loop_
_entity_poly.entity_id
_entity_poly.type
_entity_poly.pdbx_seq_one_letter_code
_entity_poly.pdbx_strand_id
1 'polypeptide(L)'
;MFYHLIIHTSDHNQPIYEVDIQDQESLVENIVIPYLNNETFYVDGYSLQQSRITRFAVKLSSYSIVSHIDSENQKRSYDGFYIPTTREHVLNDPSHVKDETYKFLQIAKQRINLDNKTDLTKQNDTLDKTKVFIVHGHDNLVKLEVERFLTKLNITPIILHEQPSEGKTIIEKIEKYSDVGFGVVLYTPCDHGSSVKETELKKRARQNVVFEHGYLIAKLGRRGNNSVAVITRNKMY
;
A
#
# COMPACT_ATOMS: atom_id res chain seq x y z
N MET A 1 -8.40 -9.31 -26.05
CA MET A 1 -9.61 -9.18 -25.22
C MET A 1 -9.84 -7.70 -25.00
N PHE A 2 -11.09 -7.26 -25.06
CA PHE A 2 -11.46 -5.85 -24.97
C PHE A 2 -12.50 -5.68 -23.87
N TYR A 3 -12.27 -4.71 -22.99
CA TYR A 3 -13.18 -4.34 -21.93
C TYR A 3 -13.98 -3.10 -22.35
N HIS A 4 -15.25 -3.08 -21.94
CA HIS A 4 -16.18 -1.99 -22.26
C HIS A 4 -16.90 -1.58 -20.99
N LEU A 5 -16.82 -0.29 -20.69
CA LEU A 5 -17.45 0.32 -19.56
C LEU A 5 -18.79 0.94 -19.98
N ILE A 6 -19.83 0.67 -19.20
CA ILE A 6 -21.16 1.26 -19.36
C ILE A 6 -21.52 1.91 -18.03
N ILE A 7 -21.72 3.21 -18.03
CA ILE A 7 -22.11 3.98 -16.85
C ILE A 7 -23.41 4.72 -17.14
N HIS A 8 -24.42 4.48 -16.28
CA HIS A 8 -25.59 5.34 -16.20
C HIS A 8 -25.45 6.23 -14.96
N THR A 9 -25.75 7.50 -15.12
CA THR A 9 -25.81 8.45 -14.01
C THR A 9 -27.23 8.95 -13.78
N SER A 10 -27.48 9.60 -12.65
CA SER A 10 -28.77 10.21 -12.34
C SER A 10 -29.02 11.54 -13.05
N ASP A 11 -27.96 12.22 -13.50
CA ASP A 11 -27.96 13.54 -14.10
C ASP A 11 -27.81 13.54 -15.63
N HIS A 12 -27.45 12.40 -16.23
CA HIS A 12 -27.34 12.24 -17.68
C HIS A 12 -28.39 11.24 -18.20
N ASN A 13 -29.15 11.68 -19.21
CA ASN A 13 -30.16 10.81 -19.86
C ASN A 13 -29.55 9.70 -20.71
N GLN A 14 -28.32 9.89 -21.20
CA GLN A 14 -27.65 8.91 -22.05
C GLN A 14 -26.53 8.22 -21.27
N PRO A 15 -26.35 6.90 -21.43
CA PRO A 15 -25.23 6.19 -20.84
C PRO A 15 -23.90 6.69 -21.40
N ILE A 16 -22.90 6.76 -20.52
CA ILE A 16 -21.52 7.06 -20.84
C ILE A 16 -20.81 5.73 -21.14
N TYR A 17 -20.06 5.70 -22.24
CA TYR A 17 -19.37 4.52 -22.72
C TYR A 17 -17.87 4.77 -22.83
N GLU A 18 -17.08 3.81 -22.40
CA GLU A 18 -15.66 3.73 -22.76
C GLU A 18 -15.39 2.31 -23.25
N VAL A 19 -15.07 2.18 -24.53
CA VAL A 19 -15.03 0.89 -25.24
C VAL A 19 -13.61 0.56 -25.70
N ASP A 20 -13.39 -0.71 -26.00
CA ASP A 20 -12.13 -1.23 -26.54
C ASP A 20 -10.92 -1.02 -25.62
N ILE A 21 -11.15 -0.98 -24.29
CA ILE A 21 -10.09 -0.89 -23.28
C ILE A 21 -9.30 -2.21 -23.26
N GLN A 22 -7.99 -2.14 -23.47
CA GLN A 22 -7.11 -3.32 -23.48
C GLN A 22 -6.34 -3.49 -22.17
N ASP A 23 -6.05 -2.39 -21.48
CA ASP A 23 -5.32 -2.39 -20.22
C ASP A 23 -6.28 -2.68 -19.05
N GLN A 24 -6.29 -3.94 -18.63
CA GLN A 24 -7.06 -4.38 -17.47
C GLN A 24 -6.60 -3.68 -16.18
N GLU A 25 -5.31 -3.41 -16.05
CA GLU A 25 -4.73 -2.84 -14.84
C GLU A 25 -5.17 -1.39 -14.68
N SER A 26 -5.03 -0.59 -15.74
CA SER A 26 -5.53 0.79 -15.77
C SER A 26 -7.03 0.88 -15.50
N LEU A 27 -7.83 -0.04 -16.05
CA LEU A 27 -9.27 -0.10 -15.77
C LEU A 27 -9.55 -0.33 -14.27
N VAL A 28 -8.81 -1.23 -13.63
CA VAL A 28 -8.99 -1.50 -12.19
C VAL A 28 -8.54 -0.30 -11.35
N GLU A 29 -7.31 0.18 -11.57
CA GLU A 29 -6.68 1.21 -10.75
C GLU A 29 -7.33 2.59 -10.92
N ASN A 30 -7.67 2.98 -12.13
CA ASN A 30 -8.12 4.35 -12.41
C ASN A 30 -9.65 4.52 -12.42
N ILE A 31 -10.41 3.41 -12.46
CA ILE A 31 -11.87 3.46 -12.59
C ILE A 31 -12.56 2.62 -11.51
N VAL A 32 -12.28 1.31 -11.45
CA VAL A 32 -13.05 0.41 -10.57
C VAL A 32 -12.74 0.66 -9.08
N ILE A 33 -11.48 0.87 -8.72
CA ILE A 33 -11.07 1.20 -7.35
C ILE A 33 -11.66 2.55 -6.91
N PRO A 34 -11.46 3.66 -7.65
CA PRO A 34 -12.08 4.94 -7.32
C PRO A 34 -13.60 4.88 -7.20
N TYR A 35 -14.26 4.13 -8.09
CA TYR A 35 -15.70 3.89 -8.02
C TYR A 35 -16.12 3.23 -6.70
N LEU A 36 -15.38 2.23 -6.21
CA LEU A 36 -15.66 1.55 -4.94
C LEU A 36 -15.36 2.42 -3.70
N ASN A 37 -14.33 3.26 -3.77
CA ASN A 37 -13.96 4.19 -2.68
C ASN A 37 -14.79 5.47 -2.66
N ASN A 38 -15.75 5.63 -3.59
CA ASN A 38 -16.51 6.87 -3.78
C ASN A 38 -15.61 8.10 -4.07
N GLU A 39 -14.46 7.86 -4.69
CA GLU A 39 -13.54 8.88 -5.19
C GLU A 39 -13.98 9.36 -6.57
N THR A 40 -13.42 10.49 -7.00
CA THR A 40 -13.68 11.03 -8.33
C THR A 40 -12.80 10.35 -9.36
N PHE A 41 -13.38 9.92 -10.49
CA PHE A 41 -12.67 9.35 -11.63
C PHE A 41 -13.20 9.92 -12.95
N TYR A 42 -12.50 9.62 -14.05
CA TYR A 42 -12.82 10.20 -15.36
C TYR A 42 -13.07 9.11 -16.41
N VAL A 43 -14.14 9.28 -17.19
CA VAL A 43 -14.53 8.36 -18.28
C VAL A 43 -15.05 9.22 -19.42
N ASP A 44 -14.48 9.06 -20.63
CA ASP A 44 -14.84 9.86 -21.82
C ASP A 44 -14.87 11.39 -21.55
N GLY A 45 -13.96 11.87 -20.69
CA GLY A 45 -13.88 13.28 -20.27
C GLY A 45 -14.87 13.72 -19.19
N TYR A 46 -15.83 12.88 -18.79
CA TYR A 46 -16.76 13.16 -17.69
C TYR A 46 -16.11 12.89 -16.34
N SER A 47 -16.33 13.78 -15.37
CA SER A 47 -15.95 13.58 -13.97
C SER A 47 -17.09 12.86 -13.22
N LEU A 48 -16.79 11.69 -12.67
CA LEU A 48 -17.77 10.77 -12.10
C LEU A 48 -17.46 10.42 -10.64
N GLN A 49 -18.53 10.14 -9.89
CA GLN A 49 -18.46 9.71 -8.50
C GLN A 49 -19.60 8.71 -8.23
N GLN A 50 -19.37 7.71 -7.36
CA GLN A 50 -20.32 6.63 -7.08
C GLN A 50 -21.73 7.12 -6.71
N SER A 51 -21.82 8.21 -5.93
CA SER A 51 -23.08 8.81 -5.49
C SER A 51 -24.03 9.24 -6.61
N ARG A 52 -23.51 9.47 -7.82
CA ARG A 52 -24.28 9.89 -9.00
C ARG A 52 -24.55 8.75 -9.98
N ILE A 53 -23.97 7.57 -9.75
CA ILE A 53 -24.01 6.45 -10.69
C ILE A 53 -25.19 5.53 -10.31
N THR A 54 -26.08 5.33 -11.26
CA THR A 54 -27.24 4.43 -11.13
C THR A 54 -26.93 3.02 -11.65
N ARG A 55 -25.99 2.90 -12.60
CA ARG A 55 -25.50 1.61 -13.09
C ARG A 55 -24.03 1.71 -13.49
N PHE A 56 -23.25 0.75 -13.03
CA PHE A 56 -21.85 0.55 -13.41
C PHE A 56 -21.69 -0.86 -13.94
N ALA A 57 -21.26 -1.03 -15.19
CA ALA A 57 -21.05 -2.35 -15.78
C ALA A 57 -19.74 -2.42 -16.56
N VAL A 58 -19.01 -3.53 -16.36
CA VAL A 58 -17.82 -3.88 -17.12
C VAL A 58 -18.15 -5.10 -17.98
N LYS A 59 -18.06 -4.92 -19.29
CA LYS A 59 -18.32 -5.96 -20.29
C LYS A 59 -17.03 -6.39 -20.97
N LEU A 60 -16.99 -7.62 -21.45
CA LEU A 60 -15.85 -8.23 -22.13
C LEU A 60 -16.25 -8.75 -23.50
N SER A 61 -15.43 -8.47 -24.52
CA SER A 61 -15.53 -9.07 -25.86
C SER A 61 -14.18 -9.64 -26.32
N SER A 62 -14.24 -10.53 -27.31
CA SER A 62 -13.06 -11.08 -27.98
C SER A 62 -12.51 -10.17 -29.09
N TYR A 63 -13.29 -9.19 -29.56
CA TYR A 63 -12.97 -8.28 -30.66
C TYR A 63 -13.37 -6.83 -30.34
N SER A 64 -12.80 -5.87 -31.08
CA SER A 64 -13.12 -4.45 -30.95
C SER A 64 -14.56 -4.15 -31.38
N ILE A 65 -15.34 -3.52 -30.51
CA ILE A 65 -16.74 -3.17 -30.76
C ILE A 65 -16.83 -2.06 -31.80
N VAL A 66 -15.92 -1.10 -31.78
CA VAL A 66 -15.88 -0.02 -32.79
C VAL A 66 -15.67 -0.60 -34.19
N SER A 67 -14.63 -1.43 -34.36
CA SER A 67 -14.34 -2.08 -35.65
C SER A 67 -15.50 -2.96 -36.14
N HIS A 68 -16.16 -3.66 -35.22
CA HIS A 68 -17.29 -4.53 -35.56
C HIS A 68 -18.49 -3.72 -36.08
N ILE A 69 -18.87 -2.65 -35.37
CA ILE A 69 -19.97 -1.77 -35.76
C ILE A 69 -19.71 -1.14 -37.13
N ASP A 70 -18.50 -0.62 -37.36
CA ASP A 70 -18.12 -0.02 -38.63
C ASP A 70 -18.26 -1.02 -39.78
N SER A 71 -17.82 -2.26 -39.57
CA SER A 71 -17.92 -3.32 -40.58
C SER A 71 -19.38 -3.73 -40.88
N GLU A 72 -20.24 -3.80 -39.86
CA GLU A 72 -21.65 -4.15 -40.04
C GLU A 72 -22.43 -3.05 -40.76
N ASN A 73 -22.16 -1.79 -40.40
CA ASN A 73 -22.80 -0.64 -41.01
C ASN A 73 -22.41 -0.45 -42.47
N GLN A 74 -21.18 -0.81 -42.86
CA GLN A 74 -20.75 -0.79 -44.26
C GLN A 74 -21.48 -1.84 -45.11
N LYS A 75 -21.70 -3.05 -44.58
CA LYS A 75 -22.37 -4.15 -45.31
C LYS A 75 -23.86 -3.91 -45.56
N ARG A 76 -24.56 -3.16 -44.70
CA ARG A 76 -26.02 -2.97 -44.72
C ARG A 76 -26.51 -1.83 -45.62
N SER A 77 -25.66 -1.32 -46.51
CA SER A 77 -26.00 -0.20 -47.41
C SER A 77 -26.81 -0.63 -48.64
N TYR A 78 -27.85 -1.45 -48.48
CA TYR A 78 -28.71 -1.86 -49.59
C TYR A 78 -30.20 -1.90 -49.18
N ASP A 79 -31.05 -1.42 -50.10
CA ASP A 79 -32.50 -1.54 -50.11
C ASP A 79 -33.33 -0.60 -49.20
N GLY A 80 -33.04 0.71 -49.28
CA GLY A 80 -34.00 1.78 -48.94
C GLY A 80 -34.35 2.01 -47.46
N PHE A 81 -34.03 1.06 -46.57
CA PHE A 81 -34.24 1.17 -45.12
C PHE A 81 -32.92 0.94 -44.39
N TYR A 82 -32.37 1.99 -43.77
CA TYR A 82 -31.11 1.94 -43.05
C TYR A 82 -31.35 1.97 -41.53
N ILE A 83 -31.11 0.83 -40.86
CA ILE A 83 -31.06 0.76 -39.39
C ILE A 83 -29.59 0.56 -39.00
N PRO A 84 -28.90 1.61 -38.51
CA PRO A 84 -27.51 1.47 -38.10
C PRO A 84 -27.40 0.56 -36.87
N THR A 85 -26.40 -0.31 -36.87
CA THR A 85 -25.93 -0.99 -35.67
C THR A 85 -25.31 0.05 -34.74
N THR A 86 -25.82 0.17 -33.52
CA THR A 86 -25.34 1.13 -32.51
C THR A 86 -24.51 0.45 -31.43
N ARG A 87 -23.70 1.25 -30.71
CA ARG A 87 -22.94 0.76 -29.54
C ARG A 87 -23.86 0.16 -28.48
N GLU A 88 -24.96 0.84 -28.19
CA GLU A 88 -25.96 0.38 -27.22
C GLU A 88 -26.54 -0.99 -27.60
N HIS A 89 -26.83 -1.21 -28.89
CA HIS A 89 -27.34 -2.50 -29.35
C HIS A 89 -26.34 -3.63 -29.10
N VAL A 90 -25.07 -3.43 -29.51
CA VAL A 90 -24.03 -4.46 -29.39
C VAL A 90 -23.63 -4.71 -27.93
N LEU A 91 -23.52 -3.65 -27.12
CA LEU A 91 -23.11 -3.76 -25.71
C LEU A 91 -24.20 -4.32 -24.79
N ASN A 92 -25.46 -4.35 -25.24
CA ASN A 92 -26.56 -4.98 -24.54
C ASN A 92 -26.87 -6.41 -25.04
N ASP A 93 -26.21 -6.86 -26.11
CA ASP A 93 -26.41 -8.20 -26.66
C ASP A 93 -25.41 -9.21 -26.05
N PRO A 94 -25.89 -10.22 -25.29
CA PRO A 94 -25.04 -11.25 -24.70
C PRO A 94 -24.27 -12.12 -25.70
N SER A 95 -24.66 -12.14 -26.98
CA SER A 95 -23.94 -12.84 -28.03
C SER A 95 -22.60 -12.17 -28.39
N HIS A 96 -22.50 -10.86 -28.13
CA HIS A 96 -21.32 -10.04 -28.44
C HIS A 96 -20.45 -9.76 -27.21
N VAL A 97 -21.08 -9.62 -26.04
CA VAL A 97 -20.38 -9.27 -24.81
C VAL A 97 -20.77 -10.12 -23.61
N LYS A 98 -19.80 -10.38 -22.74
CA LYS A 98 -19.99 -11.03 -21.45
C LYS A 98 -19.94 -10.00 -20.32
N ASP A 99 -20.85 -10.08 -19.36
CA ASP A 99 -20.77 -9.27 -18.14
C ASP A 99 -19.69 -9.81 -17.19
N GLU A 100 -18.70 -8.99 -16.88
CA GLU A 100 -17.60 -9.29 -15.96
C GLU A 100 -17.59 -8.31 -14.77
N THR A 101 -18.66 -7.53 -14.57
CA THR A 101 -18.74 -6.48 -13.55
C THR A 101 -18.37 -7.02 -12.17
N TYR A 102 -19.01 -8.13 -11.77
CA TYR A 102 -18.74 -8.72 -10.46
C TYR A 102 -17.28 -9.13 -10.29
N LYS A 103 -16.65 -9.71 -11.31
CA LYS A 103 -15.23 -10.10 -11.28
C LYS A 103 -14.34 -8.90 -10.99
N PHE A 104 -14.54 -7.80 -11.71
CA PHE A 104 -13.75 -6.57 -11.52
C PHE A 104 -13.96 -5.95 -10.14
N LEU A 105 -15.21 -5.93 -9.64
CA LEU A 105 -15.49 -5.48 -8.28
C LEU A 105 -14.79 -6.35 -7.22
N GLN A 106 -14.68 -7.67 -7.44
CA GLN A 106 -13.94 -8.55 -6.53
C GLN A 106 -12.43 -8.30 -6.57
N ILE A 107 -11.85 -8.11 -7.77
CA ILE A 107 -10.43 -7.78 -7.92
C ILE A 107 -10.11 -6.48 -7.16
N ALA A 108 -10.91 -5.44 -7.37
CA ALA A 108 -10.72 -4.16 -6.70
C ALA A 108 -10.90 -4.27 -5.18
N LYS A 109 -11.93 -4.97 -4.68
CA LYS A 109 -12.12 -5.22 -3.24
C LYS A 109 -10.93 -5.96 -2.62
N GLN A 110 -10.34 -6.93 -3.32
CA GLN A 110 -9.16 -7.64 -2.82
C GLN A 110 -7.95 -6.71 -2.70
N ARG A 111 -7.73 -5.83 -3.69
CA ARG A 111 -6.65 -4.83 -3.66
C ARG A 111 -6.84 -3.82 -2.54
N ILE A 112 -8.03 -3.22 -2.45
CA ILE A 112 -8.40 -2.30 -1.37
C ILE A 112 -8.19 -2.95 0.00
N ASN A 113 -8.57 -4.23 0.17
CA ASN A 113 -8.33 -4.94 1.43
C ASN A 113 -6.85 -5.23 1.70
N LEU A 114 -6.04 -5.50 0.67
CA LEU A 114 -4.60 -5.66 0.81
C LEU A 114 -3.95 -4.34 1.23
N ASP A 115 -4.33 -3.23 0.59
CA ASP A 115 -3.86 -1.88 0.90
C ASP A 115 -4.29 -1.45 2.30
N ASN A 116 -5.55 -1.67 2.66
CA ASN A 116 -6.07 -1.46 4.01
C ASN A 116 -5.40 -2.37 5.04
N LYS A 117 -4.97 -3.59 4.68
CA LYS A 117 -4.23 -4.45 5.61
C LYS A 117 -2.80 -3.96 5.82
N THR A 118 -2.17 -3.38 4.80
CA THR A 118 -0.90 -2.64 4.94
C THR A 118 -1.06 -1.33 5.71
N ASP A 119 -2.22 -0.67 5.62
CA ASP A 119 -2.51 0.56 6.38
C ASP A 119 -3.01 0.29 7.81
N LEU A 120 -3.70 -0.82 8.09
CA LEU A 120 -4.05 -1.26 9.44
C LEU A 120 -2.81 -1.68 10.24
N THR A 121 -1.71 -2.04 9.57
CA THR A 121 -0.38 -2.14 10.21
C THR A 121 0.34 -0.79 10.37
N LYS A 122 -0.21 0.33 9.88
CA LYS A 122 0.38 1.68 9.96
C LYS A 122 -0.49 2.74 10.65
N GLN A 123 -1.78 2.51 10.85
CA GLN A 123 -2.71 3.49 11.44
C GLN A 123 -3.44 2.91 12.64
N ASN A 124 -2.73 2.78 13.77
CA ASN A 124 -3.27 2.98 15.12
C ASN A 124 -2.16 3.00 16.20
N ASP A 125 -0.99 3.58 15.90
CA ASP A 125 -0.06 3.97 16.96
C ASP A 125 -0.03 5.49 17.06
N THR A 126 -0.87 6.03 17.95
CA THR A 126 -0.41 7.19 18.71
C THR A 126 0.84 6.73 19.45
N LEU A 127 2.01 6.93 18.83
CA LEU A 127 3.29 6.59 19.43
C LEU A 127 3.32 7.14 20.84
N ASP A 128 3.62 6.27 21.80
CA ASP A 128 3.62 6.66 23.21
C ASP A 128 4.84 7.52 23.48
N LYS A 129 4.65 8.84 23.51
CA LYS A 129 5.72 9.82 23.74
C LYS A 129 6.30 9.77 25.15
N THR A 130 5.66 9.02 26.05
CA THR A 130 6.19 8.77 27.40
C THR A 130 7.14 7.56 27.43
N LYS A 131 7.27 6.82 26.32
CA LYS A 131 8.14 5.66 26.21
C LYS A 131 9.31 5.90 25.26
N VAL A 132 10.44 5.27 25.59
CA VAL A 132 11.65 5.24 24.75
C VAL A 132 12.11 3.81 24.58
N PHE A 133 12.32 3.40 23.33
CA PHE A 133 12.90 2.09 23.05
C PHE A 133 14.42 2.15 23.11
N ILE A 134 15.04 1.29 23.91
CA ILE A 134 16.50 1.21 24.07
C ILE A 134 17.02 -0.04 23.39
N VAL A 135 17.87 0.16 22.39
CA VAL A 135 18.65 -0.90 21.75
C VAL A 135 20.06 -0.88 22.33
N HIS A 136 20.59 -2.04 22.73
CA HIS A 136 21.92 -2.11 23.32
C HIS A 136 22.61 -3.46 23.04
N GLY A 137 23.95 -3.46 23.13
CA GLY A 137 24.77 -4.67 23.11
C GLY A 137 24.94 -5.28 24.50
N HIS A 138 26.10 -5.84 24.79
CA HIS A 138 26.38 -6.43 26.11
C HIS A 138 26.85 -5.43 27.19
N ASP A 139 27.01 -4.15 26.86
CA ASP A 139 27.43 -3.13 27.82
C ASP A 139 26.26 -2.73 28.73
N ASN A 140 26.06 -3.51 29.79
CA ASN A 140 24.99 -3.31 30.77
C ASN A 140 25.15 -2.01 31.58
N LEU A 141 26.38 -1.50 31.73
CA LEU A 141 26.61 -0.27 32.51
C LEU A 141 26.00 0.93 31.80
N VAL A 142 26.28 1.10 30.51
CA VAL A 142 25.71 2.20 29.70
C VAL A 142 24.20 2.08 29.62
N LYS A 143 23.71 0.84 29.41
CA LYS A 143 22.26 0.56 29.40
C LYS A 143 21.60 1.09 30.67
N LEU A 144 22.13 0.71 31.85
CA LEU A 144 21.56 1.09 33.15
C LEU A 144 21.66 2.59 33.41
N GLU A 145 22.75 3.25 33.00
CA GLU A 145 22.90 4.71 33.13
C GLU A 145 21.84 5.46 32.32
N VAL A 146 21.62 5.04 31.07
CA VAL A 146 20.63 5.63 30.16
C VAL A 146 19.20 5.36 30.65
N GLU A 147 18.92 4.12 31.06
CA GLU A 147 17.63 3.71 31.64
C GLU A 147 17.28 4.56 32.87
N ARG A 148 18.23 4.72 33.80
CA ARG A 148 18.06 5.55 35.01
C ARG A 148 17.87 7.03 34.67
N PHE A 149 18.58 7.54 33.68
CA PHE A 149 18.43 8.93 33.22
C PHE A 149 17.03 9.17 32.66
N LEU A 150 16.54 8.31 31.76
CA LEU A 150 15.21 8.42 31.18
C LEU A 150 14.11 8.29 32.24
N THR A 151 14.25 7.35 33.16
CA THR A 151 13.30 7.16 34.26
C THR A 151 13.19 8.40 35.15
N LYS A 152 14.31 9.10 35.43
CA LYS A 152 14.29 10.38 36.17
C LYS A 152 13.53 11.51 35.46
N LEU A 153 13.39 11.42 34.15
CA LEU A 153 12.60 12.34 33.33
C LEU A 153 11.13 11.92 33.20
N ASN A 154 10.69 10.90 33.95
CA ASN A 154 9.39 10.25 33.81
C ASN A 154 9.15 9.66 32.41
N ILE A 155 10.23 9.21 31.75
CA ILE A 155 10.19 8.50 30.48
C ILE A 155 10.42 7.02 30.76
N THR A 156 9.52 6.17 30.27
CA THR A 156 9.56 4.73 30.50
C THR A 156 10.45 4.05 29.45
N PRO A 157 11.58 3.44 29.85
CA PRO A 157 12.45 2.71 28.93
C PRO A 157 11.86 1.34 28.58
N ILE A 158 11.90 0.99 27.29
CA ILE A 158 11.50 -0.31 26.77
C ILE A 158 12.74 -1.01 26.22
N ILE A 159 13.12 -2.12 26.84
CA ILE A 159 14.29 -2.92 26.46
C ILE A 159 13.81 -4.30 26.01
N LEU A 160 14.05 -4.64 24.73
CA LEU A 160 13.44 -5.80 24.07
C LEU A 160 13.67 -7.13 24.80
N HIS A 161 14.91 -7.39 25.24
CA HIS A 161 15.26 -8.67 25.85
C HIS A 161 14.65 -8.85 27.25
N GLU A 162 14.21 -7.76 27.88
CA GLU A 162 13.54 -7.76 29.19
C GLU A 162 12.03 -7.97 29.07
N GLN A 163 11.46 -7.79 27.87
CA GLN A 163 10.03 -7.97 27.65
C GLN A 163 9.65 -9.46 27.57
N PRO A 164 8.41 -9.84 27.93
CA PRO A 164 7.90 -11.19 27.70
C PRO A 164 7.92 -11.57 26.22
N SER A 165 8.40 -12.78 25.90
CA SER A 165 8.42 -13.28 24.51
C SER A 165 7.06 -13.82 24.04
N GLU A 166 6.20 -14.35 24.93
CA GLU A 166 4.82 -14.76 24.61
C GLU A 166 4.67 -15.70 23.38
N GLY A 167 5.66 -16.55 23.11
CA GLY A 167 5.68 -17.41 21.92
C GLY A 167 5.92 -16.68 20.59
N LYS A 168 6.17 -15.37 20.64
CA LYS A 168 6.48 -14.51 19.49
C LYS A 168 7.95 -14.62 19.09
N THR A 169 8.20 -14.49 17.80
CA THR A 169 9.53 -14.31 17.23
C THR A 169 10.12 -12.96 17.64
N ILE A 170 11.43 -12.77 17.45
CA ILE A 170 12.11 -11.51 17.74
C ILE A 170 11.49 -10.34 16.96
N ILE A 171 11.11 -10.56 15.69
CA ILE A 171 10.51 -9.53 14.83
C ILE A 171 9.15 -9.11 15.39
N GLU A 172 8.26 -10.07 15.67
CA GLU A 172 6.94 -9.81 16.25
C GLU A 172 7.03 -9.16 17.64
N LYS A 173 8.07 -9.50 18.41
CA LYS A 173 8.34 -8.88 19.71
C LYS A 173 8.77 -7.42 19.53
N ILE A 174 9.66 -7.13 18.59
CA ILE A 174 10.05 -5.75 18.26
C ILE A 174 8.82 -4.96 17.81
N GLU A 175 8.01 -5.51 16.91
CA GLU A 175 6.78 -4.87 16.43
C GLU A 175 5.87 -4.47 17.59
N LYS A 176 5.60 -5.39 18.52
CA LYS A 176 4.72 -5.17 19.69
C LYS A 176 5.22 -4.09 20.66
N TYR A 177 6.53 -3.94 20.80
CA TYR A 177 7.11 -3.09 21.86
C TYR A 177 7.73 -1.78 21.33
N SER A 178 7.69 -1.55 20.02
CA SER A 178 8.34 -0.40 19.38
C SER A 178 7.39 0.79 19.09
N ASP A 179 6.19 0.78 19.68
CA ASP A 179 5.20 1.87 19.59
C ASP A 179 5.56 3.03 20.52
N VAL A 180 6.77 3.56 20.35
CA VAL A 180 7.41 4.56 21.21
C VAL A 180 7.56 5.89 20.48
N GLY A 181 7.57 7.01 21.20
CA GLY A 181 7.82 8.31 20.58
C GLY A 181 9.26 8.52 20.09
N PHE A 182 10.22 7.79 20.66
CA PHE A 182 11.65 8.01 20.44
C PHE A 182 12.48 6.75 20.69
N GLY A 183 13.60 6.61 19.97
CA GLY A 183 14.53 5.49 20.11
C GLY A 183 15.93 5.92 20.55
N VAL A 184 16.55 5.16 21.44
CA VAL A 184 17.96 5.33 21.84
C VAL A 184 18.73 4.06 21.49
N VAL A 185 19.80 4.21 20.70
CA VAL A 185 20.64 3.08 20.29
C VAL A 185 22.04 3.23 20.86
N LEU A 186 22.46 2.26 21.67
CA LEU A 186 23.76 2.22 22.33
C LEU A 186 24.76 1.44 21.47
N TYR A 187 25.59 2.20 20.78
CA TYR A 187 26.65 1.73 19.91
C TYR A 187 27.93 1.52 20.74
N THR A 188 28.08 0.32 21.28
CA THR A 188 29.24 -0.11 22.08
C THR A 188 30.07 -1.18 21.35
N PRO A 189 31.40 -1.22 21.54
CA PRO A 189 32.30 -2.15 20.84
C PRO A 189 32.19 -3.58 21.39
N CYS A 190 31.05 -4.24 21.16
CA CYS A 190 30.75 -5.58 21.70
C CYS A 190 31.28 -6.72 20.85
N ASP A 191 31.37 -6.52 19.53
CA ASP A 191 31.82 -7.54 18.59
C ASP A 191 33.08 -7.04 17.85
N HIS A 192 33.83 -7.97 17.25
CA HIS A 192 34.89 -7.67 16.31
C HIS A 192 34.49 -8.14 14.91
N GLY A 193 34.84 -7.38 13.87
CA GLY A 193 34.59 -7.78 12.48
C GLY A 193 35.39 -6.96 11.49
N SER A 194 35.45 -7.43 10.25
CA SER A 194 36.12 -6.75 9.15
C SER A 194 35.38 -6.98 7.83
N SER A 195 35.69 -6.18 6.82
CA SER A 195 35.37 -6.51 5.42
C SER A 195 36.18 -7.72 5.00
N VAL A 196 35.68 -8.52 4.05
CA VAL A 196 36.41 -9.67 3.49
C VAL A 196 37.77 -9.26 2.89
N LYS A 197 37.90 -7.99 2.46
CA LYS A 197 39.15 -7.43 1.91
C LYS A 197 40.13 -6.93 2.97
N GLU A 198 39.73 -6.89 4.23
CA GLU A 198 40.54 -6.40 5.35
C GLU A 198 40.95 -7.57 6.26
N THR A 199 42.24 -7.59 6.62
CA THR A 199 42.81 -8.61 7.50
C THR A 199 42.65 -8.26 8.98
N GLU A 200 42.51 -6.98 9.31
CA GLU A 200 42.42 -6.51 10.68
C GLU A 200 40.98 -6.47 11.18
N LEU A 201 40.73 -7.14 12.31
CA LEU A 201 39.45 -7.09 12.99
C LEU A 201 39.30 -5.75 13.72
N LYS A 202 38.22 -5.02 13.40
CA LYS A 202 37.86 -3.75 14.06
C LYS A 202 36.71 -3.97 15.04
N LYS A 203 36.70 -3.14 16.08
CA LYS A 203 35.63 -3.10 17.08
C LYS A 203 34.35 -2.55 16.44
N ARG A 204 33.23 -3.25 16.62
CA ARG A 204 31.92 -2.86 16.07
C ARG A 204 30.78 -3.11 17.05
N ALA A 205 29.64 -2.46 16.78
CA ALA A 205 28.38 -2.79 17.43
C ALA A 205 27.92 -4.22 17.07
N ARG A 206 27.18 -4.82 18.00
CA ARG A 206 26.60 -6.16 17.84
C ARG A 206 25.65 -6.20 16.65
N GLN A 207 25.59 -7.31 15.92
CA GLN A 207 24.73 -7.42 14.73
C GLN A 207 23.25 -7.10 15.03
N ASN A 208 22.72 -7.62 16.14
CA ASN A 208 21.34 -7.35 16.56
C ASN A 208 21.08 -5.85 16.80
N VAL A 209 22.08 -5.12 17.33
CA VAL A 209 21.98 -3.66 17.53
C VAL A 209 21.83 -2.95 16.19
N VAL A 210 22.58 -3.37 15.18
CA VAL A 210 22.49 -2.79 13.82
C VAL A 210 21.13 -3.08 13.19
N PHE A 211 20.62 -4.31 13.37
CA PHE A 211 19.30 -4.71 12.88
C PHE A 211 18.17 -3.90 13.53
N GLU A 212 18.13 -3.86 14.87
CA GLU A 212 17.11 -3.13 15.63
C GLU A 212 17.16 -1.61 15.36
N HIS A 213 18.36 -1.05 15.17
CA HIS A 213 18.53 0.34 14.73
C HIS A 213 17.87 0.61 13.37
N GLY A 214 18.13 -0.25 12.38
CA GLY A 214 17.53 -0.14 11.05
C GLY A 214 16.00 -0.19 11.12
N TYR A 215 15.46 -1.09 11.93
CA TYR A 215 14.03 -1.21 12.17
C TYR A 215 13.46 0.08 12.80
N LEU A 216 14.08 0.62 13.85
CA LEU A 216 13.60 1.83 14.51
C LEU A 216 13.61 3.06 13.60
N ILE A 217 14.63 3.21 12.75
CA ILE A 217 14.65 4.30 11.75
C ILE A 217 13.47 4.14 10.78
N ALA A 218 13.19 2.91 10.32
CA ALA A 218 12.09 2.66 9.40
C ALA A 218 10.73 2.96 10.04
N LYS A 219 10.56 2.63 11.33
CA LYS A 219 9.31 2.83 12.07
C LYS A 219 9.08 4.29 12.52
N LEU A 220 10.09 4.91 13.14
CA LEU A 220 9.97 6.27 13.71
C LEU A 220 10.23 7.37 12.68
N GLY A 221 10.86 7.04 11.55
CA GLY A 221 11.26 7.97 10.52
C GLY A 221 12.61 8.65 10.80
N ARG A 222 12.99 9.56 9.89
CA ARG A 222 14.30 10.24 9.90
C ARG A 222 14.24 11.75 10.18
N ARG A 223 13.05 12.35 10.15
CA ARG A 223 12.83 13.80 10.24
C ARG A 223 11.62 14.09 11.11
N GLY A 224 11.69 15.16 11.90
CA GLY A 224 10.60 15.60 12.79
C GLY A 224 10.89 15.31 14.27
N ASN A 225 9.84 15.34 15.08
CA ASN A 225 9.95 15.23 16.55
C ASN A 225 10.11 13.78 17.04
N ASN A 226 9.89 12.79 16.18
CA ASN A 226 10.15 11.38 16.45
C ASN A 226 11.46 11.03 15.75
N SER A 227 12.47 10.66 16.53
CA SER A 227 13.80 10.39 16.00
C SER A 227 14.51 9.31 16.79
N VAL A 228 15.59 8.80 16.21
CA VAL A 228 16.48 7.83 16.83
C VAL A 228 17.79 8.54 17.17
N ALA A 229 18.16 8.57 18.44
CA ALA A 229 19.47 9.03 18.87
C ALA A 229 20.44 7.85 19.01
N VAL A 230 21.65 8.04 18.50
CA VAL A 230 22.74 7.06 18.62
C VAL A 230 23.77 7.59 19.62
N ILE A 231 24.03 6.80 20.67
CA ILE A 231 25.07 7.08 21.65
C ILE A 231 26.23 6.13 21.38
N THR A 232 27.41 6.67 21.10
CA THR A 232 28.62 5.89 20.86
C THR A 232 29.54 5.97 22.06
N ARG A 233 30.12 4.83 22.46
CA ARG A 233 31.14 4.77 23.52
C ARG A 233 32.46 4.29 22.92
N ASN A 234 33.51 5.10 23.08
CA ASN A 234 34.82 4.97 22.42
C ASN A 234 34.75 5.18 20.90
N LYS A 235 35.88 5.53 20.28
CA LYS A 235 35.96 5.62 18.81
C LYS A 235 35.74 4.22 18.21
N MET A 236 34.59 4.03 17.58
CA MET A 236 34.36 2.91 16.67
C MET A 236 34.90 3.31 15.30
N TYR A 237 35.58 2.38 14.63
CA TYR A 237 36.29 2.59 13.37
C TYR A 237 35.87 1.54 12.35
#